data_AF-A0A3E2CPX0-F1
#
_entry.id   AF-A0A3E2CPX0-F1
#
_cell.length_a   1.000
_cell.length_b   1.000
_cell.length_c   1.000
_cell.angle_alpha   90.00
_cell.angle_beta   90.00
_cell.angle_gamma   90.00
#
_symmetry.space_group_name_H-M   'P 1'
#
loop_
_entity.id
_entity.type
_entity.pdbx_description
1 polymer ?
#
loop_
_entity_poly.entity_id
_entity_poly.type
_entity_poly.pdbx_seq_one_letter_code
_entity_poly.pdbx_strand_id
1 'polypeptide(L)'
;VADFSGLSNMIDAVGGVSVCIPTATRDAYTGVNFKQGMQHLNGRLATQYARMRHDTASDGSDIMRTTRQQYLIKQLLHQALSKNLFTQTSELYQLAKASLGALNISEGLANPTTLVGLALSMRKLDSSHIYARTTPVIPDPYDPNRVVWSDEANNIWDLMRENKPLSLNHKTNGTNKKNANNSSKNTNNQDNEDTDDDNNINENDKLNKTTDPKKMGRVDPKTGLIKNSQGQLIDPNTGGIVNPENGTIHNPQTGQYVGFADKYANNVLCAVPRKK
;
A
#
# COMPACT_ATOMS: atom_id res chain seq x y z
N VAL A 1 -3.78 -14.48 -13.77
CA VAL A 1 -3.17 -13.54 -14.76
C VAL A 1 -4.30 -12.81 -15.48
N ALA A 2 -4.21 -11.48 -15.58
CA ALA A 2 -5.14 -10.67 -16.38
C ALA A 2 -4.45 -10.21 -17.66
N ASP A 3 -5.16 -10.18 -18.77
CA ASP A 3 -4.75 -9.36 -19.91
C ASP A 3 -5.41 -7.95 -19.81
N PHE A 4 -5.12 -7.07 -20.77
CA PHE A 4 -5.67 -5.71 -20.77
C PHE A 4 -7.18 -5.67 -20.96
N SER A 5 -7.74 -6.61 -21.73
CA SER A 5 -9.19 -6.71 -21.94
C SER A 5 -9.87 -7.13 -20.63
N GLY A 6 -9.29 -8.14 -19.96
CA GLY A 6 -9.72 -8.62 -18.67
C GLY A 6 -9.71 -7.55 -17.59
N LEU A 7 -8.61 -6.80 -17.47
CA LEU A 7 -8.54 -5.67 -16.55
C LEU A 7 -9.61 -4.62 -16.86
N SER A 8 -9.76 -4.23 -18.13
CA SER A 8 -10.77 -3.26 -18.54
C SER A 8 -12.18 -3.71 -18.14
N ASN A 9 -12.54 -4.96 -18.47
CA ASN A 9 -13.86 -5.52 -18.18
C ASN A 9 -14.14 -5.58 -16.68
N MET A 10 -13.15 -5.92 -15.86
CA MET A 10 -13.30 -5.93 -14.40
C MET A 10 -13.56 -4.54 -13.84
N ILE A 11 -12.84 -3.52 -14.34
CA ILE A 11 -13.01 -2.13 -13.92
C ILE A 11 -14.40 -1.62 -14.34
N ASP A 12 -14.84 -1.93 -15.55
CA ASP A 12 -16.19 -1.55 -16.02
C ASP A 12 -17.29 -2.28 -15.24
N ALA A 13 -17.07 -3.54 -14.85
CA ALA A 13 -18.00 -4.31 -14.03
C ALA A 13 -18.20 -3.71 -12.62
N VAL A 14 -17.16 -3.10 -12.04
CA VAL A 14 -17.30 -2.31 -10.79
C VAL A 14 -17.75 -0.87 -11.03
N GLY A 15 -18.12 -0.52 -12.27
CA GLY A 15 -18.61 0.79 -12.69
C GLY A 15 -17.54 1.88 -12.67
N GLY A 16 -16.33 1.56 -13.12
CA GLY A 16 -15.19 2.46 -13.19
C GLY A 16 -14.49 2.69 -11.85
N VAL A 17 -13.45 3.52 -11.86
CA VAL A 17 -12.61 3.82 -10.69
C VAL A 17 -12.22 5.28 -10.63
N SER A 18 -12.31 5.87 -9.44
CA SER A 18 -11.86 7.25 -9.21
C SER A 18 -10.39 7.27 -8.81
N VAL A 19 -9.59 8.05 -9.55
CA VAL A 19 -8.13 8.15 -9.39
C VAL A 19 -7.75 9.63 -9.28
N CYS A 20 -6.92 9.97 -8.30
CA CYS A 20 -6.27 11.28 -8.23
C CYS A 20 -5.19 11.35 -9.30
N ILE A 21 -5.26 12.36 -10.16
CA ILE A 21 -4.20 12.74 -11.08
C ILE A 21 -3.49 13.97 -10.49
N PRO A 22 -2.35 13.81 -9.80
CA PRO A 22 -1.71 14.92 -9.05
C PRO A 22 -1.19 16.03 -9.96
N THR A 23 -0.74 15.65 -11.17
CA THR A 23 -0.18 16.55 -12.17
C THR A 23 -0.84 16.23 -13.50
N ALA A 24 -1.27 17.25 -14.24
CA ALA A 24 -1.81 17.05 -15.58
C ALA A 24 -0.77 16.33 -16.45
N THR A 25 -1.19 15.28 -17.14
CA THR A 25 -0.26 14.41 -17.87
C THR A 25 -0.83 13.95 -19.21
N ARG A 26 0.06 13.84 -20.20
CA ARG A 26 -0.24 13.30 -21.53
C ARG A 26 0.78 12.22 -21.85
N ASP A 27 0.32 11.12 -22.44
CA ASP A 27 1.19 10.07 -22.95
C ASP A 27 0.74 9.74 -24.38
N ALA A 28 1.61 10.02 -25.34
CA ALA A 28 1.32 9.84 -26.77
C ALA A 28 1.17 8.36 -27.16
N TYR A 29 1.82 7.44 -26.45
CA TYR A 29 1.79 6.01 -26.74
C TYR A 29 0.47 5.36 -26.27
N THR A 30 -0.05 5.83 -25.14
CA THR A 30 -1.34 5.37 -24.62
C THR A 30 -2.52 6.24 -25.10
N GLY A 31 -2.25 7.43 -25.60
CA GLY A 31 -3.25 8.40 -26.09
C GLY A 31 -4.04 9.09 -24.97
N VAL A 32 -3.59 9.00 -23.71
CA VAL A 32 -4.26 9.65 -22.59
C VAL A 32 -3.88 11.12 -22.48
N ASN A 33 -4.83 11.92 -22.01
CA ASN A 33 -4.65 13.33 -21.70
C ASN A 33 -5.47 13.64 -20.44
N PHE A 34 -4.83 13.45 -19.30
CA PHE A 34 -5.45 13.63 -18.00
C PHE A 34 -5.20 15.05 -17.48
N LYS A 35 -6.26 15.71 -17.01
CA LYS A 35 -6.15 16.94 -16.24
C LYS A 35 -5.76 16.65 -14.80
N GLN A 36 -5.17 17.62 -14.12
CA GLN A 36 -4.97 17.50 -12.67
C GLN A 36 -6.32 17.43 -11.94
N GLY A 37 -6.37 16.63 -10.87
CA GLY A 37 -7.54 16.46 -10.00
C GLY A 37 -8.09 15.04 -9.97
N MET A 38 -9.16 14.84 -9.20
CA MET A 38 -9.88 13.56 -9.18
C MET A 38 -10.56 13.32 -10.52
N GLN A 39 -10.31 12.16 -11.13
CA GLN A 39 -10.96 11.74 -12.36
C GLN A 39 -11.55 10.35 -12.21
N HIS A 40 -12.72 10.16 -12.81
CA HIS A 40 -13.37 8.86 -12.89
C HIS A 40 -12.98 8.18 -14.21
N LEU A 41 -12.34 7.03 -14.12
CA LEU A 41 -11.80 6.26 -15.24
C LEU A 41 -12.64 5.01 -15.47
N ASN A 42 -13.09 4.82 -16.71
CA ASN A 42 -13.62 3.53 -17.15
C ASN A 42 -12.47 2.53 -17.41
N GLY A 43 -12.80 1.29 -17.71
CA GLY A 43 -11.83 0.21 -17.92
C GLY A 43 -10.76 0.54 -18.95
N ARG A 44 -11.14 1.17 -20.07
CA ARG A 44 -10.19 1.62 -21.09
C ARG A 44 -9.22 2.66 -20.52
N LEU A 45 -9.72 3.75 -19.94
CA LEU A 45 -8.86 4.82 -19.43
C LEU A 45 -7.99 4.37 -18.26
N ALA A 46 -8.52 3.53 -17.37
CA ALA A 46 -7.77 2.98 -16.24
C ALA A 46 -6.67 2.01 -16.71
N THR A 47 -6.94 1.20 -17.73
CA THR A 47 -5.93 0.35 -18.38
C THR A 47 -4.83 1.20 -19.01
N GLN A 48 -5.19 2.28 -19.71
CA GLN A 48 -4.18 3.19 -20.27
C GLN A 48 -3.38 3.92 -19.18
N TYR A 49 -4.03 4.34 -18.08
CA TYR A 49 -3.37 4.90 -16.90
C TYR A 49 -2.32 3.94 -16.30
N ALA A 50 -2.64 2.65 -16.19
CA ALA A 50 -1.72 1.62 -15.72
C ALA A 50 -0.55 1.33 -16.69
N ARG A 51 -0.70 1.70 -17.97
CA ARG A 51 0.26 1.43 -19.05
C ARG A 51 1.20 2.59 -19.35
N MET A 52 0.90 3.82 -18.90
CA MET A 52 1.72 4.98 -19.29
C MET A 52 3.17 4.76 -18.90
N ARG A 53 4.09 5.15 -19.78
CA ARG A 53 5.55 5.06 -19.60
C ARG A 53 6.27 6.31 -20.08
N HIS A 54 5.64 7.06 -20.97
CA HIS A 54 6.23 8.23 -21.61
C HIS A 54 5.34 9.44 -21.35
N ASP A 55 4.72 9.45 -20.17
CA ASP A 55 3.82 10.51 -19.78
C ASP A 55 4.62 11.75 -19.35
N THR A 56 4.08 12.92 -19.60
CA THR A 56 4.77 14.20 -19.37
C THR A 56 5.03 14.53 -17.90
N ALA A 57 4.53 13.73 -16.95
CA ALA A 57 4.57 14.01 -15.52
C ALA A 57 5.34 12.94 -14.71
N SER A 58 5.99 11.98 -15.36
CA SER A 58 6.79 10.96 -14.68
C SER A 58 8.17 10.79 -15.30
N ASP A 59 9.04 10.05 -14.61
CA ASP A 59 10.40 9.73 -15.05
C ASP A 59 10.46 8.58 -16.06
N GLY A 60 9.31 7.99 -16.39
CA GLY A 60 9.16 6.86 -17.30
C GLY A 60 9.67 5.51 -16.79
N SER A 61 10.08 5.43 -15.52
CA SER A 61 10.60 4.20 -14.93
C SER A 61 9.52 3.13 -14.73
N ASP A 62 9.93 1.86 -14.83
CA ASP A 62 9.06 0.72 -14.51
C ASP A 62 8.64 0.73 -13.02
N ILE A 63 9.44 1.32 -12.13
CA ILE A 63 9.16 1.44 -10.69
C ILE A 63 8.07 2.49 -10.43
N MET A 64 8.13 3.64 -11.12
CA MET A 64 7.04 4.62 -11.09
C MET A 64 5.75 4.01 -11.67
N ARG A 65 5.83 3.25 -12.76
CA ARG A 65 4.65 2.56 -13.30
C ARG A 65 4.08 1.54 -12.31
N THR A 66 4.93 0.79 -11.61
CA THR A 66 4.51 -0.14 -10.54
C THR A 66 3.77 0.61 -9.43
N THR A 67 4.27 1.79 -9.05
CA THR A 67 3.63 2.67 -8.07
C THR A 67 2.22 3.10 -8.50
N ARG A 68 2.05 3.49 -9.77
CA ARG A 68 0.72 3.80 -10.33
C ARG A 68 -0.22 2.60 -10.34
N GLN A 69 0.29 1.42 -10.68
CA GLN A 69 -0.51 0.19 -10.71
C GLN A 69 -0.98 -0.22 -9.31
N GLN A 70 -0.10 -0.14 -8.31
CA GLN A 70 -0.46 -0.35 -6.91
C GLN A 70 -1.54 0.64 -6.46
N TYR A 71 -1.40 1.92 -6.79
CA TYR A 71 -2.41 2.93 -6.49
C TYR A 71 -3.76 2.63 -7.16
N LEU A 72 -3.76 2.26 -8.44
CA LEU A 72 -4.98 1.86 -9.16
C LEU A 72 -5.68 0.67 -8.49
N ILE A 73 -4.93 -0.36 -8.11
CA ILE A 73 -5.47 -1.53 -7.39
C ILE A 73 -6.08 -1.11 -6.05
N LYS A 74 -5.41 -0.23 -5.29
CA LYS A 74 -5.97 0.31 -4.03
C LYS A 74 -7.28 1.06 -4.28
N GLN A 75 -7.34 1.92 -5.31
CA GLN A 75 -8.57 2.66 -5.64
C GLN A 75 -9.70 1.74 -6.11
N LEU A 76 -9.38 0.68 -6.87
CA LEU A 76 -10.37 -0.33 -7.26
C LEU A 76 -10.95 -1.06 -6.06
N LEU A 77 -10.10 -1.42 -5.09
CA LEU A 77 -10.56 -2.06 -3.86
C LEU A 77 -11.41 -1.12 -3.00
N HIS A 78 -11.03 0.16 -2.91
CA HIS A 78 -11.84 1.20 -2.26
C HIS A 78 -13.19 1.38 -2.95
N GLN A 79 -13.23 1.37 -4.29
CA GLN A 79 -14.45 1.43 -5.07
C GLN A 79 -15.33 0.19 -4.82
N ALA A 80 -14.75 -1.01 -4.80
CA ALA A 80 -15.48 -2.25 -4.55
C ALA A 80 -16.06 -2.34 -3.12
N LEU A 81 -15.30 -1.89 -2.12
CA LEU A 81 -15.73 -1.85 -0.71
C LEU A 81 -16.73 -0.73 -0.41
N SER A 82 -16.62 0.42 -1.09
CA SER A 82 -17.56 1.54 -0.90
C SER A 82 -18.88 1.30 -1.62
N LYS A 83 -18.86 0.59 -2.74
CA LYS A 83 -20.09 0.06 -3.33
C LYS A 83 -20.67 -0.97 -2.37
N ASN A 84 -21.99 -0.91 -2.22
CA ASN A 84 -22.80 -1.95 -1.60
C ASN A 84 -22.74 -3.28 -2.39
N LEU A 85 -21.68 -3.54 -3.16
CA LEU A 85 -21.49 -4.76 -3.94
C LEU A 85 -21.57 -6.00 -3.04
N PHE A 86 -21.01 -5.90 -1.83
CA PHE A 86 -21.08 -6.99 -0.84
C PHE A 86 -22.43 -7.13 -0.13
N THR A 87 -23.35 -6.18 -0.33
CA THR A 87 -24.74 -6.27 0.15
C THR A 87 -25.72 -6.53 -1.00
N GLN A 88 -25.28 -6.44 -2.26
CA GLN A 88 -26.03 -6.74 -3.48
C GLN A 88 -25.53 -8.02 -4.15
N THR A 89 -26.13 -9.15 -3.77
CA THR A 89 -25.71 -10.50 -4.18
C THR A 89 -25.66 -10.71 -5.70
N SER A 90 -26.54 -10.05 -6.47
CA SER A 90 -26.58 -10.13 -7.93
C SER A 90 -25.39 -9.43 -8.59
N GLU A 91 -25.06 -8.20 -8.18
CA GLU A 91 -23.90 -7.45 -8.69
C GLU A 91 -22.59 -8.18 -8.35
N LEU A 92 -22.49 -8.71 -7.13
CA LEU A 92 -21.33 -9.48 -6.70
C LEU A 92 -21.12 -10.74 -7.54
N TYR A 93 -22.20 -11.48 -7.82
CA TYR A 93 -22.13 -12.67 -8.66
C TYR A 93 -21.75 -12.34 -10.11
N GLN A 94 -22.28 -11.24 -10.66
CA GLN A 94 -21.91 -10.81 -12.01
C GLN A 94 -20.45 -10.35 -12.09
N LEU A 95 -19.95 -9.68 -11.06
CA LEU A 95 -18.52 -9.37 -10.97
C LEU A 95 -17.67 -10.64 -10.91
N ALA A 96 -18.07 -11.64 -10.11
CA ALA A 96 -17.36 -12.92 -10.03
C ALA A 96 -17.33 -13.63 -11.39
N LYS A 97 -18.46 -13.63 -12.11
CA LYS A 97 -18.55 -14.20 -13.47
C LYS A 97 -17.69 -13.44 -14.48
N ALA A 98 -17.72 -12.11 -14.46
CA ALA A 98 -16.86 -11.28 -15.30
C ALA A 98 -15.37 -11.53 -15.02
N SER A 99 -15.01 -11.71 -13.74
CA SER A 99 -13.64 -12.02 -13.32
C SER A 99 -13.14 -13.35 -13.88
N LEU A 100 -13.99 -14.39 -13.91
CA LEU A 100 -13.64 -15.68 -14.51
C LEU A 100 -13.42 -15.60 -16.02
N GLY A 101 -14.16 -14.73 -16.72
CA GLY A 101 -13.95 -14.50 -18.16
C GLY A 101 -12.75 -13.58 -18.46
N ALA A 102 -12.31 -12.79 -17.49
CA ALA A 102 -11.25 -11.80 -17.61
C ALA A 102 -9.86 -12.31 -17.17
N LEU A 103 -9.82 -13.38 -16.37
CA LEU A 103 -8.62 -13.81 -15.67
C LEU A 103 -8.34 -15.28 -15.95
N ASN A 104 -7.07 -15.58 -16.24
CA ASN A 104 -6.55 -16.94 -16.10
C ASN A 104 -6.33 -17.21 -14.61
N ILE A 105 -7.23 -17.99 -14.01
CA ILE A 105 -7.30 -18.29 -12.58
C ILE A 105 -6.95 -19.77 -12.34
N SER A 106 -6.36 -20.09 -11.18
CA SER A 106 -6.08 -21.48 -10.79
C SER A 106 -7.38 -22.29 -10.65
N GLU A 107 -7.33 -23.59 -10.92
CA GLU A 107 -8.52 -24.46 -10.92
C GLU A 107 -9.37 -24.33 -9.64
N GLY A 108 -8.72 -24.25 -8.46
CA GLY A 108 -9.42 -24.09 -7.18
C GLY A 108 -10.18 -22.77 -7.00
N LEU A 109 -9.82 -21.73 -7.76
CA LEU A 109 -10.48 -20.42 -7.77
C LEU A 109 -11.38 -20.23 -9.00
N ALA A 110 -11.36 -21.15 -9.97
CA ALA A 110 -12.12 -21.09 -11.23
C ALA A 110 -13.62 -21.43 -11.03
N ASN A 111 -14.21 -21.01 -9.92
CA ASN A 111 -15.60 -21.26 -9.56
C ASN A 111 -16.25 -19.96 -9.04
N PRO A 112 -17.42 -19.54 -9.57
CA PRO A 112 -18.08 -18.30 -9.15
C PRO A 112 -18.40 -18.27 -7.65
N THR A 113 -18.84 -19.39 -7.07
CA THR A 113 -19.17 -19.52 -5.65
C THR A 113 -17.93 -19.34 -4.78
N THR A 114 -16.79 -19.90 -5.18
CA THR A 114 -15.51 -19.69 -4.49
C THR A 114 -15.11 -18.21 -4.50
N LEU A 115 -15.22 -17.54 -5.65
CA LEU A 115 -14.91 -16.11 -5.76
C LEU A 115 -15.86 -15.24 -4.93
N VAL A 116 -17.15 -15.57 -4.89
CA VAL A 116 -18.11 -14.91 -4.00
C VAL A 116 -17.75 -15.13 -2.53
N GLY A 117 -17.39 -16.35 -2.14
CA GLY A 117 -16.94 -16.66 -0.78
C GLY A 117 -15.70 -15.88 -0.37
N LEU A 118 -14.71 -15.78 -1.26
CA LEU A 118 -13.52 -14.95 -1.07
C LEU A 118 -13.89 -13.46 -0.94
N ALA A 119 -14.76 -12.95 -1.80
CA ALA A 119 -15.20 -11.57 -1.72
C ALA A 119 -15.91 -11.29 -0.39
N LEU A 120 -16.79 -12.18 0.07
CA LEU A 120 -17.48 -12.03 1.35
C LEU A 120 -16.52 -12.09 2.56
N SER A 121 -15.43 -12.86 2.49
CA SER A 121 -14.40 -12.86 3.55
C SER A 121 -13.66 -11.52 3.63
N MET A 122 -13.53 -10.84 2.49
CA MET A 122 -12.89 -9.53 2.37
C MET A 122 -13.81 -8.35 2.74
N ARG A 123 -15.13 -8.54 2.89
CA ARG A 123 -16.11 -7.46 3.13
C ARG A 123 -15.79 -6.60 4.36
N LYS A 124 -15.16 -7.17 5.38
CA LYS A 124 -14.79 -6.48 6.62
C LYS A 124 -13.39 -5.88 6.60
N LEU A 125 -12.67 -5.95 5.46
CA LEU A 125 -11.36 -5.32 5.33
C LEU A 125 -11.52 -3.81 5.43
N ASP A 126 -10.79 -3.21 6.36
CA ASP A 126 -10.62 -1.78 6.41
C ASP A 126 -9.66 -1.36 5.30
N SER A 127 -10.17 -0.59 4.35
CA SER A 127 -9.42 -0.14 3.19
C SER A 127 -8.24 0.79 3.55
N SER A 128 -8.22 1.34 4.77
CA SER A 128 -7.10 2.12 5.32
C SER A 128 -5.91 1.26 5.77
N HIS A 129 -6.11 -0.05 5.95
CA HIS A 129 -5.08 -1.02 6.35
C HIS A 129 -4.55 -1.84 5.18
N ILE A 130 -4.73 -1.35 3.95
CA ILE A 130 -4.26 -2.00 2.73
C ILE A 130 -2.98 -1.32 2.26
N TYR A 131 -1.88 -2.05 2.43
CA TYR A 131 -0.55 -1.55 2.13
C TYR A 131 -0.03 -2.20 0.86
N ALA A 132 0.57 -1.38 0.00
CA ALA A 132 1.35 -1.82 -1.13
C ALA A 132 2.74 -1.20 -0.98
N ARG A 133 3.78 -2.01 -1.20
CA ARG A 133 5.17 -1.56 -1.14
C ARG A 133 5.94 -2.23 -2.27
N THR A 134 6.69 -1.44 -3.03
CA THR A 134 7.65 -1.98 -3.99
C THR A 134 8.87 -2.49 -3.23
N THR A 135 9.35 -3.69 -3.58
CA THR A 135 10.59 -4.23 -3.02
C THR A 135 11.72 -3.22 -3.23
N PRO A 136 12.51 -2.88 -2.20
CA PRO A 136 13.64 -1.96 -2.34
C PRO A 136 14.63 -2.41 -3.42
N VAL A 137 14.98 -1.48 -4.30
CA VAL A 137 15.92 -1.70 -5.40
C VAL A 137 16.97 -0.59 -5.48
N ILE A 138 18.10 -0.88 -6.12
CA ILE A 138 19.15 0.05 -6.51
C ILE A 138 19.47 -0.13 -8.00
N PRO A 139 20.09 0.86 -8.68
CA PRO A 139 20.62 0.67 -10.02
C PRO A 139 21.56 -0.54 -10.07
N ASP A 140 21.48 -1.33 -11.14
CA ASP A 140 22.42 -2.41 -11.38
C ASP A 140 23.82 -1.82 -11.64
N PRO A 141 24.88 -2.32 -10.97
CA PRO A 141 26.23 -1.77 -11.09
C PRO A 141 26.87 -2.00 -12.47
N TYR A 142 26.33 -2.92 -13.28
CA TYR A 142 26.88 -3.32 -14.58
C TYR A 142 25.98 -2.95 -15.76
N ASP A 143 24.66 -2.85 -15.57
CA ASP A 143 23.70 -2.44 -16.61
C ASP A 143 22.84 -1.25 -16.15
N PRO A 144 23.10 -0.03 -16.66
CA PRO A 144 22.32 1.15 -16.25
C PRO A 144 20.82 1.08 -16.61
N ASN A 145 20.39 0.11 -17.43
CA ASN A 145 18.98 -0.12 -17.77
C ASN A 145 18.30 -1.13 -16.84
N ARG A 146 18.97 -1.57 -15.77
CA ARG A 146 18.46 -2.54 -14.82
C ARG A 146 18.50 -2.03 -13.39
N VAL A 147 17.70 -2.68 -12.57
CA VAL A 147 17.74 -2.54 -11.12
C VAL A 147 17.91 -3.92 -10.50
N VAL A 148 18.63 -3.97 -9.37
CA VAL A 148 18.78 -5.15 -8.53
C VAL A 148 18.16 -4.87 -7.16
N TRP A 149 17.76 -5.93 -6.45
CA TRP A 149 17.30 -5.79 -5.08
C TRP A 149 18.40 -5.16 -4.21
N SER A 150 18.03 -4.21 -3.36
CA SER A 150 18.95 -3.71 -2.35
C SER A 150 19.01 -4.69 -1.17
N ASP A 151 19.97 -4.48 -0.27
CA ASP A 151 20.11 -5.29 0.95
C ASP A 151 18.83 -5.23 1.83
N GLU A 152 18.04 -4.16 1.71
CA GLU A 152 16.77 -3.98 2.43
C GLU A 152 15.66 -4.92 1.92
N ALA A 153 15.82 -5.55 0.76
CA ALA A 153 14.82 -6.46 0.19
C ALA A 153 14.60 -7.70 1.06
N ASN A 154 15.65 -8.19 1.73
CA ASN A 154 15.56 -9.36 2.62
C ASN A 154 14.56 -9.13 3.76
N ASN A 155 14.51 -7.91 4.30
CA ASN A 155 13.59 -7.54 5.36
C ASN A 155 12.12 -7.73 4.96
N ILE A 156 11.77 -7.48 3.70
CA ILE A 156 10.41 -7.68 3.19
C ILE A 156 10.03 -9.16 3.21
N TRP A 157 10.96 -10.04 2.84
CA TRP A 157 10.75 -11.48 2.87
C TRP A 157 10.67 -12.03 4.30
N ASP A 158 11.46 -11.51 5.23
CA ASP A 158 11.38 -11.86 6.65
C ASP A 158 10.03 -11.48 7.25
N LEU A 159 9.56 -10.25 6.99
CA LEU A 159 8.24 -9.81 7.44
C LEU A 159 7.13 -10.74 6.94
N MET A 160 7.18 -11.16 5.67
CA MET A 160 6.18 -12.08 5.13
C MET A 160 6.26 -13.48 5.73
N ARG A 161 7.47 -14.04 5.92
CA ARG A 161 7.65 -15.36 6.55
C ARG A 161 7.17 -15.38 8.00
N GLU A 162 7.39 -14.29 8.72
CA GLU A 162 7.02 -14.15 10.13
C GLU A 162 5.59 -13.65 10.33
N ASN A 163 4.82 -13.48 9.25
CA ASN A 163 3.47 -12.92 9.26
C ASN A 163 3.38 -11.56 9.98
N LYS A 164 4.40 -10.73 9.79
CA LYS A 164 4.47 -9.34 10.27
C LYS A 164 4.02 -8.39 9.16
N PRO A 165 3.33 -7.28 9.49
CA PRO A 165 2.91 -6.34 8.46
C PRO A 165 4.08 -5.63 7.78
N LEU A 166 3.89 -5.32 6.49
CA LEU A 166 4.87 -4.60 5.67
C LEU A 166 5.06 -3.12 6.08
N SER A 167 4.24 -2.64 7.02
CA SER A 167 4.27 -1.28 7.56
C SER A 167 5.18 -1.17 8.78
N LEU A 168 6.02 -0.14 8.82
CA LEU A 168 6.89 0.20 9.96
C LEU A 168 6.11 0.66 11.20
N ASN A 169 4.86 1.10 11.04
CA ASN A 169 3.96 1.46 12.13
C ASN A 169 3.45 0.22 12.90
N HIS A 170 4.31 -0.43 13.67
CA HIS A 170 3.86 -1.42 14.66
C HIS A 170 3.98 -0.90 16.09
N LYS A 171 2.81 -0.49 16.61
CA LYS A 171 2.40 -0.18 18.00
C LYS A 171 2.49 1.28 18.47
N THR A 172 1.33 1.96 18.45
CA THR A 172 0.75 2.63 19.62
C THR A 172 -0.76 2.56 19.56
N ASN A 173 -1.36 1.42 19.92
CA ASN A 173 -2.75 1.39 20.37
C ASN A 173 -2.87 0.36 21.49
N GLY A 174 -2.86 0.87 22.73
CA GLY A 174 -3.45 0.24 23.91
C GLY A 174 -2.78 -1.03 24.44
N THR A 175 -1.67 -0.90 25.17
CA THR A 175 -1.53 -1.73 26.38
C THR A 175 -2.65 -1.31 27.32
N ASN A 176 -3.78 -2.01 27.27
CA ASN A 176 -4.68 -2.07 28.41
C ASN A 176 -3.86 -2.66 29.57
N LYS A 177 -3.31 -1.79 30.41
CA LYS A 177 -3.01 -2.12 31.80
C LYS A 177 -4.33 -2.59 32.40
N LYS A 178 -4.59 -3.91 32.37
CA LYS A 178 -5.54 -4.49 33.30
C LYS A 178 -4.90 -4.34 34.68
N ASN A 179 -5.47 -3.41 35.45
CA ASN A 179 -5.35 -3.39 36.89
C ASN A 179 -5.65 -4.79 37.42
N ALA A 180 -4.62 -5.49 37.89
CA ALA A 180 -4.77 -6.58 38.82
C ALA A 180 -4.53 -6.02 40.23
N ASN A 181 -5.63 -5.73 40.91
CA ASN A 181 -5.78 -5.61 42.37
C ASN A 181 -7.20 -6.17 42.59
N ASN A 182 -7.50 -7.11 43.48
CA ASN A 182 -6.77 -7.70 44.59
C ASN A 182 -7.60 -8.94 45.02
N SER A 183 -6.99 -10.04 45.46
CA SER A 183 -7.37 -10.77 46.69
C SER A 183 -6.65 -12.13 46.79
N SER A 184 -5.78 -12.22 47.80
CA SER A 184 -5.54 -13.34 48.74
C SER A 184 -5.29 -14.76 48.19
N LYS A 185 -4.29 -15.54 48.62
CA LYS A 185 -3.66 -15.71 49.94
C LYS A 185 -2.51 -16.73 49.79
N ASN A 186 -1.42 -16.58 50.57
CA ASN A 186 -0.41 -17.56 51.07
C ASN A 186 -0.03 -18.79 50.20
N THR A 187 1.25 -19.16 50.06
CA THR A 187 2.13 -19.62 51.15
C THR A 187 3.61 -19.71 50.68
N ASN A 188 4.54 -19.55 51.63
CA ASN A 188 6.01 -19.69 51.57
C ASN A 188 6.54 -20.90 50.77
N ASN A 189 7.69 -20.75 50.06
CA ASN A 189 8.99 -21.22 50.56
C ASN A 189 10.18 -20.87 49.64
N GLN A 190 11.29 -20.63 50.34
CA GLN A 190 12.72 -20.52 50.06
C GLN A 190 13.39 -21.10 48.79
N ASP A 191 14.44 -20.34 48.41
CA ASP A 191 15.79 -20.71 47.94
C ASP A 191 15.98 -21.43 46.59
N ASN A 192 16.61 -20.74 45.63
CA ASN A 192 17.99 -21.04 45.20
C ASN A 192 18.50 -20.02 44.15
N GLU A 193 19.75 -19.61 44.36
CA GLU A 193 20.62 -18.94 43.39
C GLU A 193 20.84 -19.84 42.17
N ASP A 194 20.80 -19.28 40.96
CA ASP A 194 21.74 -19.69 39.93
C ASP A 194 21.96 -18.58 38.89
N THR A 195 23.15 -18.67 38.31
CA THR A 195 24.01 -17.63 37.74
C THR A 195 23.64 -17.12 36.35
N ASP A 196 24.20 -15.94 36.05
CA ASP A 196 24.13 -15.15 34.81
C ASP A 196 24.29 -15.96 33.52
N ASP A 197 23.45 -15.68 32.52
CA ASP A 197 23.66 -16.16 31.15
C ASP A 197 23.34 -15.09 30.09
N ASP A 198 24.18 -15.14 29.05
CA ASP A 198 24.01 -14.60 27.69
C ASP A 198 24.16 -13.09 27.40
N ASN A 199 25.43 -12.72 27.23
CA ASN A 199 25.85 -11.79 26.17
C ASN A 199 25.48 -12.36 24.78
N ASN A 200 24.34 -11.95 24.22
CA ASN A 200 24.07 -12.15 22.80
C ASN A 200 23.47 -10.89 22.17
N ILE A 201 24.35 -9.92 21.86
CA ILE A 201 24.00 -8.75 21.06
C ILE A 201 23.86 -9.22 19.61
N ASN A 202 22.61 -9.51 19.23
CA ASN A 202 22.21 -9.80 17.86
C ASN A 202 22.58 -8.63 16.94
N GLU A 203 23.34 -8.89 15.87
CA GLU A 203 23.78 -7.90 14.86
C GLU A 203 22.63 -7.20 14.11
N ASN A 204 21.39 -7.63 14.34
CA ASN A 204 20.17 -7.05 13.77
C ASN A 204 19.82 -5.65 14.32
N ASP A 205 20.46 -5.20 15.41
CA ASP A 205 20.19 -3.88 16.02
C ASP A 205 20.96 -2.72 15.35
N LYS A 206 21.89 -3.00 14.42
CA LYS A 206 22.67 -1.96 13.73
C LYS A 206 21.97 -1.37 12.50
N LEU A 207 20.93 -2.00 11.96
CA LEU A 207 20.23 -1.51 10.75
C LEU A 207 19.14 -0.46 11.04
N ASN A 208 18.85 -0.17 12.31
CA ASN A 208 17.78 0.76 12.71
C ASN A 208 18.25 2.21 12.96
N LYS A 209 19.49 2.55 12.57
CA LYS A 209 20.15 3.79 13.01
C LYS A 209 19.84 5.06 12.22
N THR A 210 18.97 5.01 11.21
CA THR A 210 18.64 6.21 10.41
C THR A 210 17.23 6.76 10.63
N THR A 211 16.34 6.03 11.31
CA THR A 211 15.06 6.57 11.76
C THR A 211 14.66 5.94 13.10
N ASP A 212 15.03 6.61 14.19
CA ASP A 212 14.57 6.27 15.54
C ASP A 212 13.02 6.31 15.59
N PRO A 213 12.33 5.17 15.79
CA PRO A 213 10.87 5.12 15.85
C PRO A 213 10.27 6.04 16.93
N LYS A 214 11.06 6.43 17.94
CA LYS A 214 10.65 7.36 19.01
C LYS A 214 10.62 8.83 18.58
N LYS A 215 11.09 9.19 17.38
CA LYS A 215 11.07 10.58 16.85
C LYS A 215 10.11 10.80 15.67
N MET A 216 9.20 9.86 15.42
CA MET A 216 8.15 10.05 14.43
C MET A 216 7.05 10.96 15.02
N GLY A 217 6.93 12.17 14.48
CA GLY A 217 5.91 13.15 14.87
C GLY A 217 4.47 12.60 14.74
N ARG A 218 3.50 13.28 15.33
CA ARG A 218 2.09 12.84 15.27
C ARG A 218 1.60 12.76 13.81
N VAL A 219 1.02 11.62 13.44
CA VAL A 219 0.40 11.43 12.12
C VAL A 219 -0.76 12.40 11.94
N ASP A 220 -0.74 13.17 10.86
CA ASP A 220 -1.83 14.07 10.49
C ASP A 220 -3.03 13.23 10.00
N PRO A 221 -4.23 13.39 10.61
CA PRO A 221 -5.38 12.56 10.26
C PRO A 221 -5.98 12.86 8.88
N LYS A 222 -5.72 14.03 8.30
CA LYS A 222 -6.15 14.40 6.94
C LYS A 222 -5.23 13.80 5.88
N THR A 223 -3.91 13.84 6.09
CA THR A 223 -2.93 13.39 5.08
C THR A 223 -2.48 11.94 5.29
N GLY A 224 -2.51 11.44 6.52
CA GLY A 224 -1.90 10.16 6.90
C GLY A 224 -0.36 10.22 7.02
N LEU A 225 0.23 11.41 6.95
CA LEU A 225 1.68 11.61 6.93
C LEU A 225 2.20 12.25 8.21
N ILE A 226 3.51 12.11 8.43
CA ILE A 226 4.26 12.78 9.49
C ILE A 226 5.07 13.91 8.87
N LYS A 227 5.22 15.03 9.57
CA LYS A 227 6.20 16.07 9.21
C LYS A 227 7.42 15.94 10.11
N ASN A 228 8.60 15.70 9.54
CA ASN A 228 9.84 15.61 10.31
C ASN A 228 10.36 17.01 10.71
N SER A 229 11.45 17.05 11.48
CA SER A 229 12.07 18.32 11.94
C SER A 229 12.61 19.20 10.81
N GLN A 230 12.90 18.62 9.64
CA GLN A 230 13.33 19.32 8.43
C GLN A 230 12.15 19.79 7.58
N GLY A 231 10.91 19.52 8.01
CA GLY A 231 9.70 19.89 7.30
C GLY A 231 9.30 18.96 6.15
N GLN A 232 10.00 17.84 5.96
CA GLN A 232 9.66 16.84 4.95
C GLN A 232 8.45 16.02 5.38
N LEU A 233 7.64 15.62 4.40
CA LEU A 233 6.52 14.71 4.61
C LEU A 233 7.03 13.26 4.58
N ILE A 234 6.70 12.48 5.58
CA ILE A 234 7.12 11.09 5.75
C ILE A 234 5.87 10.21 5.78
N ASP A 235 5.84 9.17 4.94
CA ASP A 235 4.84 8.12 5.05
C ASP A 235 5.25 7.18 6.20
N PRO A 236 4.43 7.09 7.26
CA PRO A 236 4.84 6.38 8.46
C PRO A 236 4.81 4.85 8.28
N ASN A 237 4.18 4.36 7.21
CA ASN A 237 4.12 2.92 6.92
C ASN A 237 5.38 2.43 6.22
N THR A 238 5.96 3.22 5.34
CA THR A 238 7.16 2.85 4.58
C THR A 238 8.44 3.47 5.14
N GLY A 239 8.33 4.56 5.93
CA GLY A 239 9.45 5.41 6.31
C GLY A 239 9.94 6.31 5.18
N GLY A 240 9.27 6.25 4.01
CA GLY A 240 9.68 6.97 2.82
C GLY A 240 9.30 8.45 2.85
N ILE A 241 10.06 9.24 2.10
CA ILE A 241 9.81 10.67 1.91
C ILE A 241 8.75 10.85 0.84
N VAL A 242 7.68 11.56 1.16
CA VAL A 242 6.60 11.88 0.22
C VAL A 242 6.95 13.14 -0.55
N ASN A 243 6.93 13.05 -1.88
CA ASN A 243 7.02 14.22 -2.74
C ASN A 243 5.69 15.00 -2.65
N PRO A 244 5.70 16.26 -2.19
CA PRO A 244 4.50 17.05 -1.99
C PRO A 244 3.80 17.46 -3.30
N GLU A 245 4.48 17.39 -4.45
CA GLU A 245 3.91 17.82 -5.73
C GLU A 245 3.05 16.73 -6.37
N ASN A 246 3.45 15.46 -6.22
CA ASN A 246 2.81 14.34 -6.90
C ASN A 246 2.39 13.18 -5.98
N GLY A 247 2.73 13.23 -4.69
CA GLY A 247 2.36 12.21 -3.71
C GLY A 247 3.13 10.89 -3.81
N THR A 248 4.17 10.80 -4.64
CA THR A 248 5.01 9.60 -4.70
C THR A 248 5.85 9.48 -3.44
N ILE A 249 6.11 8.24 -3.01
CA ILE A 249 6.92 7.94 -1.83
C ILE A 249 8.26 7.39 -2.30
N HIS A 250 9.35 8.00 -1.83
CA HIS A 250 10.72 7.63 -2.17
C HIS A 250 11.45 7.04 -0.96
N ASN A 251 12.22 5.98 -1.19
CA ASN A 251 13.14 5.42 -0.21
C ASN A 251 14.24 6.46 0.09
N PRO A 252 14.49 6.85 1.36
CA PRO A 252 15.49 7.87 1.67
C PRO A 252 16.94 7.41 1.44
N GLN A 253 17.21 6.11 1.41
CA GLN A 253 18.51 5.51 1.17
C GLN A 253 18.79 5.35 -0.33
N THR A 254 17.83 4.80 -1.09
CA THR A 254 18.04 4.47 -2.51
C THR A 254 17.51 5.53 -3.48
N GLY A 255 16.67 6.45 -3.01
CA GLY A 255 15.96 7.43 -3.84
C GLY A 255 14.84 6.85 -4.71
N GLN A 256 14.69 5.52 -4.74
CA GLN A 256 13.73 4.82 -5.60
C GLN A 256 12.30 4.91 -5.07
N TYR A 257 11.32 4.79 -5.98
CA TYR A 257 9.90 4.74 -5.59
C TYR A 257 9.60 3.49 -4.76
N VAL A 258 8.89 3.68 -3.65
CA VAL A 258 8.43 2.59 -2.77
C VAL A 258 6.92 2.53 -2.62
N GLY A 259 6.20 3.57 -3.05
CA GLY A 259 4.74 3.60 -3.01
C GLY A 259 4.15 4.97 -3.34
N PHE A 260 2.87 5.14 -3.02
CA PHE A 260 2.09 6.34 -3.28
C PHE A 260 1.25 6.72 -2.06
N ALA A 261 1.33 7.98 -1.64
CA ALA A 261 0.60 8.50 -0.50
C ALA A 261 -0.86 8.82 -0.88
N ASP A 262 -1.67 7.79 -1.07
CA ASP A 262 -3.04 7.86 -1.58
C ASP A 262 -3.95 8.79 -0.76
N LYS A 263 -3.87 8.72 0.58
CA LYS A 263 -4.67 9.59 1.44
C LYS A 263 -4.29 11.07 1.27
N TYR A 264 -2.99 11.37 1.16
CA TYR A 264 -2.51 12.72 0.89
C TYR A 264 -2.93 13.20 -0.50
N ALA A 265 -2.72 12.38 -1.53
CA ALA A 265 -3.09 12.70 -2.89
C ALA A 265 -4.59 13.01 -3.01
N ASN A 266 -5.45 12.15 -2.47
CA ASN A 266 -6.89 12.29 -2.54
C ASN A 266 -7.41 13.51 -1.74
N ASN A 267 -6.85 13.79 -0.56
CA ASN A 267 -7.36 14.82 0.35
C ASN A 267 -6.67 16.19 0.22
N VAL A 268 -5.55 16.26 -0.50
CA VAL A 268 -4.74 17.49 -0.66
C VAL A 268 -4.56 17.81 -2.13
N LEU A 269 -3.93 16.94 -2.91
CA LEU A 269 -3.56 17.25 -4.31
C LEU A 269 -4.77 17.29 -5.25
N CYS A 270 -5.72 16.39 -5.02
CA CYS A 270 -6.94 16.26 -5.81
C CYS A 270 -8.20 16.65 -5.04
N ALA A 271 -8.06 17.31 -3.90
CA ALA A 271 -9.20 17.73 -3.11
C ALA A 271 -10.10 18.65 -3.95
N VAL A 272 -11.39 18.32 -4.07
CA VAL A 272 -12.34 19.20 -4.75
C VAL A 272 -12.45 20.49 -3.92
N PRO A 273 -12.20 21.68 -4.50
CA PRO A 273 -12.39 22.93 -3.75
C PRO A 273 -13.86 22.99 -3.29
N ARG A 274 -14.10 23.17 -1.99
CA ARG A 274 -15.46 23.37 -1.47
C ARG A 274 -16.08 24.52 -2.26
N LYS A 275 -17.23 24.28 -2.91
CA LYS A 275 -18.07 25.37 -3.43
C LYS A 275 -18.34 26.32 -2.25
N LYS A 276 -17.84 27.55 -2.35
CA LYS A 276 -18.24 28.65 -1.46
C LYS A 276 -19.65 29.07 -1.81
#